data_AF-A0A1E4MDD9-F1
#
_entry.id   AF-A0A1E4MDD9-F1
#
_cell.length_a   1.000
_cell.length_b   1.000
_cell.length_c   1.000
_cell.angle_alpha   90.00
_cell.angle_beta   90.00
_cell.angle_gamma   90.00
#
_symmetry.space_group_name_H-M   'P 1'
#
loop_
_entity.id
_entity.type
_entity.pdbx_description
1 polymer ?
#
loop_
_entity_poly.entity_id
_entity_poly.type
_entity_poly.pdbx_seq_one_letter_code
_entity_poly.pdbx_strand_id
1 'polypeptide(L)'
;MHNIDAATIERINAERTIDLARYQEEGADDRIDYFLNFYFHYGISVEQTIMLADLLGPEEDFDGLVTTIEDGAEGFGFASSLFGGEA
;
A
#
# COMPACT_ATOMS: atom_id res chain seq x y z
N MET A 1 1.79 -3.51 -16.66
CA MET A 1 0.89 -2.33 -16.66
C MET A 1 -0.16 -2.64 -15.61
N HIS A 2 -0.04 -2.05 -14.41
CA HIS A 2 -1.01 -2.27 -13.34
C HIS A 2 -2.32 -1.61 -13.77
N ASN A 3 -3.35 -2.41 -14.01
CA ASN A 3 -4.62 -1.93 -14.53
C ASN A 3 -5.55 -1.60 -13.36
N ILE A 4 -5.18 -0.60 -12.57
CA ILE A 4 -6.02 -0.12 -11.48
C ILE A 4 -7.10 0.77 -12.08
N ASP A 5 -8.35 0.35 -11.90
CA ASP A 5 -9.49 1.12 -12.36
C ASP A 5 -9.63 2.42 -11.57
N ALA A 6 -10.04 3.49 -12.26
CA ALA A 6 -10.23 4.81 -11.65
C ALA A 6 -11.21 4.76 -10.46
N ALA A 7 -12.19 3.86 -10.47
CA ALA A 7 -13.12 3.67 -9.36
C ALA A 7 -12.41 3.19 -8.08
N THR A 8 -11.38 2.35 -8.19
CA THR A 8 -10.60 1.89 -7.04
C THR A 8 -9.78 3.03 -6.44
N ILE A 9 -9.22 3.88 -7.29
CA ILE A 9 -8.45 5.07 -6.88
C ILE A 9 -9.37 6.05 -6.15
N GLU A 10 -10.52 6.36 -6.74
CA GLU A 10 -11.51 7.27 -6.14
C GLU A 10 -12.03 6.73 -4.80
N ARG A 11 -12.35 5.43 -4.74
CA ARG A 11 -12.77 4.76 -3.51
C ARG A 11 -11.75 4.94 -2.40
N ILE A 12 -10.49 4.56 -2.63
CA ILE A 12 -9.45 4.65 -1.61
C ILE A 12 -9.22 6.10 -1.17
N ASN A 13 -9.23 7.03 -2.12
CA ASN A 13 -9.07 8.44 -1.79
C ASN A 13 -10.23 9.00 -0.96
N ALA A 14 -11.44 8.47 -1.14
CA ALA A 14 -12.60 8.85 -0.34
C ALA A 14 -12.67 8.17 1.04
N GLU A 15 -12.20 6.92 1.15
CA GLU A 15 -12.31 6.12 2.38
C GLU A 15 -11.19 6.38 3.39
N ARG A 16 -10.04 6.90 2.97
CA ARG A 16 -8.89 7.12 3.85
C ARG A 16 -8.91 8.50 4.50
N THR A 17 -8.74 8.54 5.82
CA THR A 17 -8.74 9.79 6.59
C THR A 17 -7.36 10.43 6.68
N ILE A 18 -6.30 9.72 6.31
CA ILE A 18 -4.95 10.25 6.33
C ILE A 18 -4.78 11.35 5.28
N ASP A 19 -4.10 12.43 5.68
CA ASP A 19 -3.88 13.58 4.83
C ASP A 19 -2.95 13.24 3.66
N LEU A 20 -3.28 13.72 2.46
CA LEU A 20 -2.46 13.53 1.26
C LEU A 20 -1.03 14.08 1.46
N ALA A 21 -0.88 15.14 2.26
CA ALA A 21 0.40 15.74 2.59
C ALA A 21 1.38 14.73 3.19
N ARG A 22 0.92 13.70 3.93
CA ARG A 22 1.80 12.69 4.51
C ARG A 22 2.53 11.87 3.45
N TYR A 23 1.87 11.52 2.34
CA TYR A 23 2.50 10.83 1.21
C TYR A 23 3.43 11.76 0.43
N GLN A 24 3.08 13.04 0.34
CA GLN A 24 3.91 14.05 -0.30
C GLN A 24 5.22 14.31 0.46
N GLU A 25 5.22 14.14 1.78
CA GLU A 25 6.45 14.17 2.59
C GLU A 25 7.44 13.06 2.20
N GLU A 26 6.94 11.91 1.73
CA GLU A 26 7.75 10.81 1.21
C GLU A 26 8.11 10.98 -0.29
N GLY A 27 7.67 12.08 -0.91
CA GLY A 27 7.95 12.40 -2.31
C GLY A 27 6.98 11.79 -3.33
N ALA A 28 5.83 11.26 -2.88
CA ALA A 28 4.77 10.78 -3.77
C ALA A 28 3.77 11.90 -4.13
N ASP A 29 3.25 11.89 -5.36
CA ASP A 29 2.24 12.89 -5.78
C ASP A 29 0.88 12.64 -5.11
N ASP A 30 0.52 11.35 -5.02
CA ASP A 30 -0.67 10.87 -4.35
C ASP A 30 -0.45 9.51 -3.65
N ARG A 31 -1.53 8.99 -3.04
CA ARG A 31 -1.50 7.70 -2.33
C ARG A 31 -1.18 6.51 -3.25
N ILE A 32 -1.69 6.51 -4.47
CA ILE A 32 -1.45 5.43 -5.43
C ILE A 32 -0.02 5.47 -5.95
N ASP A 33 0.51 6.67 -6.18
CA ASP A 33 1.91 6.90 -6.51
C ASP A 33 2.83 6.35 -5.40
N TYR A 34 2.47 6.59 -4.14
CA TYR A 34 3.18 5.98 -3.01
C TYR A 34 3.06 4.45 -3.00
N PHE A 35 1.88 3.90 -3.28
CA PHE A 35 1.71 2.45 -3.34
C PHE A 35 2.50 1.82 -4.48
N LEU A 36 2.66 2.51 -5.60
CA LEU A 36 3.52 2.09 -6.72
C LEU A 36 4.99 2.05 -6.32
N ASN A 37 5.45 2.90 -5.40
CA ASN A 37 6.82 2.82 -4.91
C ASN A 37 7.10 1.48 -4.22
N PHE A 38 6.15 0.89 -3.50
CA PHE A 38 6.34 -0.45 -2.92
C PHE A 38 6.53 -1.54 -3.97
N TYR A 39 5.92 -1.40 -5.15
CA TYR A 39 6.18 -2.30 -6.27
C TYR A 39 7.62 -2.17 -6.76
N PHE A 40 8.11 -0.94 -6.93
CA PHE A 40 9.48 -0.72 -7.41
C PHE A 40 10.55 -1.13 -6.39
N HIS A 41 10.27 -0.99 -5.10
CA HIS A 41 11.22 -1.25 -4.03
C HIS A 41 11.20 -2.72 -3.56
N TYR A 42 10.01 -3.32 -3.46
CA TYR A 42 9.81 -4.63 -2.83
C TYR A 42 9.12 -5.65 -3.75
N GLY A 43 8.71 -5.27 -4.96
CA GLY A 43 7.98 -6.14 -5.88
C GLY A 43 6.51 -6.36 -5.51
N ILE A 44 6.00 -5.64 -4.51
CA ILE A 44 4.63 -5.80 -3.99
C ILE A 44 3.66 -5.06 -4.90
N SER A 45 2.66 -5.78 -5.41
CA SER A 45 1.67 -5.16 -6.31
C SER A 45 0.82 -4.13 -5.56
N VAL A 46 0.39 -3.08 -6.26
CA VAL A 46 -0.51 -2.08 -5.69
C VAL A 46 -1.81 -2.72 -5.21
N GLU A 47 -2.31 -3.77 -5.87
CA GLU A 47 -3.48 -4.53 -5.40
C GLU A 47 -3.27 -5.14 -4.01
N GLN A 48 -2.07 -5.69 -3.75
CA GLN A 48 -1.72 -6.20 -2.42
C GLN A 48 -1.58 -5.07 -1.38
N THR A 49 -1.00 -3.93 -1.76
CA THR A 49 -0.93 -2.75 -0.89
C THR A 49 -2.32 -2.24 -0.54
N ILE A 50 -3.24 -2.22 -1.51
CA ILE A 50 -4.64 -1.84 -1.31
C ILE A 50 -5.35 -2.80 -0.34
N MET A 51 -5.16 -4.11 -0.49
CA MET A 51 -5.73 -5.09 0.44
C MET A 51 -5.24 -4.88 1.87
N LEU A 52 -3.95 -4.55 2.04
CA LEU A 52 -3.36 -4.25 3.34
C LEU A 52 -3.92 -2.96 3.95
N ALA A 53 -4.02 -1.92 3.13
CA ALA A 53 -4.67 -0.66 3.52
C ALA A 53 -6.13 -0.89 3.94
N ASP A 54 -6.89 -1.73 3.23
CA ASP A 54 -8.27 -2.06 3.59
C ASP A 54 -8.36 -2.89 4.89
N LEU A 55 -7.38 -3.75 5.17
CA LEU A 55 -7.29 -4.51 6.42
C LEU A 55 -7.03 -3.61 7.64
N LEU A 56 -6.21 -2.58 7.47
CA LEU A 56 -5.93 -1.58 8.51
C LEU A 56 -7.11 -0.61 8.71
N GLY A 57 -7.98 -0.48 7.71
CA GLY A 57 -9.18 0.33 7.77
C GLY A 57 -8.95 1.82 7.46
N PRO A 58 -10.00 2.65 7.59
CA PRO A 58 -9.99 4.04 7.13
C PRO A 58 -9.02 4.95 7.88
N GLU A 59 -8.74 4.61 9.15
CA GLU A 59 -7.75 5.31 9.99
C GLU A 59 -6.32 5.07 9.51
N GLU A 60 -6.10 4.02 8.70
CA GLU A 60 -4.84 3.60 8.08
C GLU A 60 -3.61 4.10 8.86
N ASP A 61 -3.16 3.29 9.81
CA ASP A 61 -1.88 3.54 10.47
C ASP A 61 -0.78 3.47 9.39
N PHE A 62 -0.35 4.63 8.90
CA PHE A 62 0.61 4.75 7.82
C PHE A 62 1.92 4.06 8.16
N ASP A 63 2.43 4.30 9.36
CA ASP A 63 3.66 3.68 9.83
C ASP A 63 3.44 2.16 10.00
N GLY A 64 2.24 1.75 10.43
CA GLY A 64 1.81 0.35 10.47
C GLY A 64 1.74 -0.32 9.09
N LEU A 65 1.25 0.39 8.07
CA LEU A 65 1.20 -0.06 6.68
C LEU A 65 2.61 -0.26 6.12
N VAL A 66 3.47 0.75 6.29
CA VAL A 66 4.88 0.73 5.85
C VAL A 66 5.60 -0.43 6.52
N THR A 67 5.56 -0.50 7.86
CA THR A 67 6.24 -1.56 8.64
C THR A 67 5.78 -2.94 8.20
N THR A 68 4.47 -3.12 7.99
CA THR A 68 3.92 -4.40 7.54
C THR A 68 4.44 -4.81 6.17
N ILE A 69 4.52 -3.86 5.24
CA ILE A 69 5.03 -4.09 3.88
C ILE A 69 6.52 -4.43 3.91
N GLU A 70 7.31 -3.67 4.67
CA GLU A 70 8.75 -3.88 4.84
C GLU A 70 9.03 -5.24 5.49
N ASP A 71 8.38 -5.55 6.61
CA ASP A 71 8.49 -6.86 7.26
C ASP A 71 8.16 -7.99 6.29
N GLY A 72 7.07 -7.86 5.53
CA GLY A 72 6.66 -8.85 4.54
C GLY A 72 7.67 -9.03 3.40
N ALA A 73 8.26 -7.94 2.91
CA ALA A 73 9.29 -7.96 1.88
C ALA A 73 10.60 -8.60 2.37
N GLU A 74 10.94 -8.42 3.65
CA GLU A 74 12.08 -9.07 4.29
C GLU A 74 11.78 -10.53 4.69
N GLY A 75 10.57 -11.03 4.42
CA GLY A 75 10.15 -12.41 4.70
C GLY A 75 9.69 -12.65 6.14
N PHE A 76 9.44 -11.58 6.90
CA PHE A 76 8.96 -11.60 8.27
C PHE A 76 7.47 -11.19 8.39
N GLY A 77 6.89 -11.38 9.57
CA GLY A 77 5.55 -10.91 9.89
C GLY A 77 4.41 -11.60 9.14
N PHE A 78 3.19 -11.07 9.29
CA PHE A 78 1.99 -11.64 8.66
C PHE A 78 1.98 -11.42 7.14
N ALA A 79 2.60 -10.34 6.67
CA ALA A 79 2.62 -9.95 5.27
C ALA A 79 3.50 -10.89 4.42
N SER A 80 4.52 -11.52 4.99
CA SER A 80 5.26 -12.61 4.34
C SER A 80 4.33 -13.74 3.87
N SER A 81 3.26 -14.05 4.62
CA SER A 81 2.25 -15.04 4.19
C SER A 81 1.27 -14.52 3.14
N LEU A 82 1.10 -13.20 3.01
CA LEU A 82 0.26 -12.56 1.99
C LEU A 82 1.02 -12.33 0.67
N PHE A 83 2.34 -12.17 0.75
CA PHE A 83 3.21 -11.93 -0.40
C PHE A 83 3.92 -13.20 -0.90
N GLY A 84 4.08 -14.21 -0.04
CA GLY A 84 4.80 -15.46 -0.32
C GLY A 84 4.02 -16.51 -1.11
N GLY A 85 3.30 -16.11 -2.15
CA GLY A 85 2.52 -17.00 -3.01
C GLY A 85 2.83 -16.82 -4.50
N GLU A 86 3.91 -17.42 -4.99
CA GLU A 86 3.96 -18.37 -6.12
C GLU A 86 5.42 -18.80 -6.41
N ALA A 87 5.67 -20.10 -6.23
CA ALA A 87 6.72 -21.01 -6.77
C ALA A 87 8.21 -20.71 -6.55
#